data_AF-K2AE53-F1
#
_entry.id   AF-K2AE53-F1
#
_cell.length_a   1.000
_cell.length_b   1.000
_cell.length_c   1.000
_cell.angle_alpha   90.00
_cell.angle_beta   90.00
_cell.angle_gamma   90.00
#
_symmetry.space_group_name_H-M   'P 1'
#
loop_
_entity.id
_entity.type
_entity.pdbx_description
1 polymer ?
#
loop_
_entity_poly.entity_id
_entity_poly.type
_entity_poly.pdbx_seq_one_letter_code
_entity_poly.pdbx_strand_id
1 'polypeptide(L)' 'MERRRWWGDDEKLGIVLSVDVNGATVTQVAQRHDVTRQQIYAWRHE' A
#
# COMPACT_ATOMS: atom_id res chain seq x y z
N MET A 1 -10.09 17.87 6.22
CA MET A 1 -9.62 17.96 4.82
C MET A 1 -8.68 16.79 4.58
N GLU A 2 -9.24 15.62 4.30
CA GLU A 2 -8.43 14.45 3.92
C GLU A 2 -7.78 14.75 2.57
N ARG A 3 -6.45 14.87 2.55
CA ARG A 3 -5.70 14.90 1.30
C ARG A 3 -5.78 13.50 0.71
N ARG A 4 -6.62 13.33 -0.30
CA ARG A 4 -6.65 12.11 -1.11
C ARG A 4 -5.33 12.06 -1.89
N ARG A 5 -4.31 11.44 -1.29
CA ARG A 5 -3.02 11.21 -1.93
C ARG A 5 -3.27 10.35 -3.17
N TRP A 6 -2.89 10.86 -4.34
CA TRP A 6 -2.88 10.07 -5.57
C TRP A 6 -1.68 9.13 -5.52
N TRP A 7 -1.91 7.86 -5.87
CA TRP A 7 -0.88 6.83 -5.97
C TRP A 7 -0.71 6.49 -7.45
N GLY A 8 0.46 6.82 -8.01
CA GLY A 8 0.84 6.34 -9.34
C GLY A 8 1.13 4.83 -9.31
N ASP A 9 1.11 4.18 -10.46
CA ASP A 9 1.32 2.72 -10.57
C ASP A 9 2.64 2.26 -9.96
N ASP A 10 3.72 3.03 -10.15
CA ASP A 10 5.03 2.74 -9.55
C ASP A 10 5.00 2.78 -8.01
N GLU A 11 4.35 3.79 -7.42
CA GLU A 11 4.21 3.86 -5.97
C GLU A 11 3.31 2.73 -5.44
N LYS A 12 2.18 2.43 -6.11
CA LYS A 12 1.32 1.30 -5.75
C LYS A 12 2.13 0.00 -5.75
N LEU A 13 2.93 -0.22 -6.79
CA LEU A 13 3.78 -1.40 -6.93
C LEU A 13 4.81 -1.48 -5.79
N GLY A 14 5.49 -0.38 -5.48
CA GLY A 14 6.45 -0.31 -4.39
C GLY A 14 5.84 -0.66 -3.02
N ILE A 15 4.59 -0.25 -2.78
CA ILE A 15 3.87 -0.58 -1.54
C ILE A 15 3.48 -2.05 -1.51
N VAL A 16 2.92 -2.58 -2.61
CA VAL A 16 2.52 -3.99 -2.70
C VAL A 16 3.73 -4.91 -2.56
N LEU A 17 4.87 -4.54 -3.17
CA LEU A 17 6.14 -5.27 -3.08
C LEU A 17 6.79 -5.16 -1.70
N SER A 18 6.52 -4.09 -0.95
CA SER A 18 7.01 -3.95 0.43
C SER A 18 6.29 -4.88 1.41
N VAL A 19 5.12 -5.40 1.06
CA VAL A 19 4.47 -6.46 1.83
C VAL A 19 5.31 -7.73 1.70
N ASP A 20 5.52 -8.44 2.81
CA ASP A 20 6.33 -9.67 2.91
C ASP A 20 7.86 -9.44 2.93
N VAL A 21 8.34 -8.28 2.47
CA VAL A 21 9.75 -7.88 2.65
C VAL A 21 10.06 -7.73 4.13
N ASN A 22 11.06 -8.48 4.62
CA ASN A 22 11.44 -8.54 6.03
C ASN A 22 10.31 -8.98 6.99
N GLY A 23 9.33 -9.73 6.51
CA GLY A 23 8.17 -10.14 7.31
C GLY A 23 7.19 -9.00 7.61
N ALA A 24 7.25 -7.90 6.84
CA ALA A 24 6.32 -6.80 6.97
C ALA A 24 4.89 -7.24 6.60
N THR A 25 3.96 -7.08 7.54
CA THR A 25 2.55 -7.38 7.30
C THR A 25 1.87 -6.28 6.51
N VAL A 26 0.78 -6.62 5.80
CA VAL A 26 -0.08 -5.65 5.09
C VAL A 26 -0.50 -4.49 6.00
N THR A 27 -0.73 -4.75 7.29
CA THR A 27 -1.11 -3.71 8.27
C THR A 27 0.02 -2.72 8.53
N GLN A 28 1.26 -3.18 8.68
CA GLN A 28 2.42 -2.31 8.90
C GLN A 28 2.74 -1.47 7.66
N VAL A 29 2.66 -2.08 6.48
CA VAL A 29 2.83 -1.38 5.21
C VAL A 29 1.74 -0.34 5.01
N ALA A 30 0.48 -0.69 5.28
CA ALA A 30 -0.66 0.22 5.23
C ALA A 30 -0.45 1.47 6.09
N GLN A 31 -0.05 1.27 7.36
CA GLN A 31 0.20 2.36 8.29
C GLN A 31 1.38 3.25 7.85
N ARG A 32 2.46 2.65 7.34
CA ARG A 32 3.65 3.38 6.88
C ARG A 32 3.35 4.30 5.70
N HIS A 33 2.46 3.86 4.81
CA HIS A 33 2.13 4.56 3.58
C HIS A 33 0.84 5.37 3.67
N ASP A 34 0.17 5.42 4.82
CA ASP A 34 -1.13 6.09 4.99
C ASP A 34 -2.18 5.58 3.98
N VAL A 35 -2.19 4.27 3.76
CA VAL A 35 -3.16 3.58 2.90
C VAL A 35 -3.96 2.59 3.70
N THR A 36 -5.14 2.23 3.21
CA THR A 36 -5.92 1.16 3.82
C THR A 36 -5.44 -0.21 3.34
N ARG A 37 -5.59 -1.24 4.18
CA ARG A 37 -5.33 -2.63 3.76
C ARG A 37 -6.16 -3.04 2.54
N GLN A 38 -7.36 -2.48 2.44
CA GLN A 38 -8.29 -2.74 1.34
C GLN A 38 -7.77 -2.18 0.01
N GLN A 39 -7.12 -1.01 0.02
CA GLN A 39 -6.42 -0.48 -1.15
C GLN A 39 -5.27 -1.38 -1.59
N ILE A 40 -4.46 -1.89 -0.64
CA ILE A 40 -3.36 -2.82 -0.97
C ILE A 40 -3.89 -4.10 -1.62
N TYR A 41 -5.01 -4.66 -1.14
CA TYR A 41 -5.62 -5.83 -1.78
C TYR A 41 -6.21 -5.52 -3.15
N ALA A 42 -6.82 -4.33 -3.33
CA ALA A 42 -7.29 -3.88 -4.62
C ALA A 42 -6.12 -3.81 -5.62
N TRP A 43 -5.00 -3.19 -5.24
CA TRP A 43 -3.79 -3.06 -6.07
C TRP A 43 -3.11 -4.38 -6.38
N ARG A 44 -3.24 -5.40 -5.53
CA ARG A 44 -2.75 -6.76 -5.83
C ARG A 44 -3.52 -7.47 -6.95
N HIS A 45 -4.73 -6.98 -7.26
CA HIS A 45 -5.62 -7.57 -8.24
C HIS A 45 -5.81 -6.66 -9.48
N GLU A 46 -5.18 -5.48 -9.50
CA GLU A 46 -5.03 -4.62 -10.68
C GLU A 46 -3.85 -5.10 -11.53
#